data_AF-A0AAU3BFD1-F1
#
_entry.id   AF-A0AAU3BFD1-F1
#
_cell.length_a   1.000
_cell.length_b   1.000
_cell.length_c   1.000
_cell.angle_alpha   90.00
_cell.angle_beta   90.00
_cell.angle_gamma   90.00
#
_symmetry.space_group_name_H-M   'P 1'
#
loop_
_entity.id
_entity.type
_entity.pdbx_description
1 polymer ?
#
loop_
_entity_poly.entity_id
_entity_poly.type
_entity_poly.pdbx_seq_one_letter_code
_entity_poly.pdbx_strand_id
1 'polypeptide(L)'
;MKTSRRAATLLLSAGLLLTGCSSLTDTPAAEGYHGPTLPARTPEAGHWKEGPAKPVQHKPYPYDIYTHCGIKWVKFGGRWWTLDTVFPGVEQVKGERAPRYSQTLSGYMTLIGPDTADFDAAGMPTLQFVPAEKNPPGCD
;
A
#
# COMPACT_ATOMS: atom_id res chain seq x y z
N MET A 1 24.72 -75.67 10.67
CA MET A 1 26.15 -75.91 10.96
C MET A 1 27.00 -74.99 10.10
N LYS A 2 28.00 -74.36 10.74
CA LYS A 2 29.25 -73.81 10.19
C LYS A 2 29.19 -72.55 9.31
N THR A 3 29.42 -71.45 10.01
CA THR A 3 30.20 -70.27 9.62
C THR A 3 31.52 -70.61 8.88
N SER A 4 31.96 -69.77 7.94
CA SER A 4 33.18 -68.92 8.09
C SER A 4 33.79 -68.38 6.78
N ARG A 5 33.67 -67.04 6.62
CA ARG A 5 34.69 -65.99 6.35
C ARG A 5 35.48 -65.85 5.03
N ARG A 6 35.65 -64.54 4.74
CA ARG A 6 36.67 -63.77 3.99
C ARG A 6 36.24 -63.45 2.54
N ALA A 7 36.25 -62.20 2.08
CA ALA A 7 37.29 -61.20 2.24
C ALA A 7 36.75 -59.77 2.41
N ALA A 8 37.52 -58.99 3.16
CA ALA A 8 37.36 -57.56 3.31
C ALA A 8 37.96 -56.85 2.08
N THR A 9 37.24 -55.85 1.57
CA THR A 9 37.83 -54.84 0.69
C THR A 9 37.24 -53.49 1.08
N LEU A 10 38.08 -52.70 1.77
CA LEU A 10 37.95 -51.27 1.97
C LEU A 10 37.89 -50.56 0.61
N LEU A 11 36.94 -49.65 0.41
CA LEU A 11 37.00 -48.53 -0.55
C LEU A 11 36.02 -47.46 -0.03
N LEU A 12 36.52 -46.60 0.86
CA LEU A 12 36.77 -45.17 0.59
C LEU A 12 35.60 -44.42 -0.05
N SER A 13 34.92 -43.69 0.82
CA SER A 13 34.13 -42.50 0.63
C SER A 13 34.69 -41.56 -0.44
N ALA A 14 33.83 -41.07 -1.33
CA ALA A 14 33.71 -39.66 -1.74
C ALA A 14 33.00 -39.57 -3.11
N GLY A 15 31.71 -39.27 -3.09
CA GLY A 15 30.94 -38.92 -4.28
C GLY A 15 29.93 -37.87 -3.89
N LEU A 16 30.38 -36.61 -3.89
CA LEU A 16 29.64 -35.40 -3.58
C LEU A 16 28.20 -35.45 -4.13
N LEU A 17 27.23 -35.44 -3.22
CA LEU A 17 25.87 -35.02 -3.51
C LEU A 17 25.94 -33.54 -3.90
N LEU A 18 25.87 -33.24 -5.20
CA LEU A 18 25.53 -31.91 -5.70
C LEU A 18 24.03 -31.69 -5.47
N THR A 19 23.62 -31.59 -4.20
CA THR A 19 22.42 -30.85 -3.84
C THR A 19 22.68 -29.39 -4.18
N GLY A 20 22.21 -28.98 -5.36
CA GLY A 20 22.16 -27.57 -5.72
C GLY A 20 21.28 -26.84 -4.70
N CYS A 21 21.92 -26.21 -3.72
CA CYS A 21 21.30 -25.20 -2.90
C CYS A 21 20.95 -24.04 -3.84
N SER A 22 19.70 -23.96 -4.25
CA SER A 22 19.11 -22.71 -4.70
C SER A 22 19.44 -21.67 -3.65
N SER A 23 20.38 -20.78 -3.96
CA SER A 23 20.59 -19.59 -3.16
C SER A 23 19.34 -18.75 -3.40
N LEU A 24 18.32 -18.94 -2.55
CA LEU A 24 17.38 -17.88 -2.27
C LEU A 24 18.26 -16.76 -1.73
N THR A 25 18.55 -15.78 -2.57
CA THR A 25 18.98 -14.48 -2.10
C THR A 25 17.81 -13.96 -1.30
N ASP A 26 17.85 -14.26 0.00
CA ASP A 26 17.04 -13.66 1.05
C ASP A 26 17.45 -12.19 1.12
N THR A 27 17.09 -11.47 0.05
CA THR A 27 17.05 -10.02 0.08
C THR A 27 15.86 -9.78 0.98
N PRO A 28 16.02 -9.17 2.16
CA PRO A 28 14.85 -8.70 2.88
C PRO A 28 14.15 -7.81 1.88
N ALA A 29 12.98 -8.26 1.40
CA ALA A 29 12.09 -7.40 0.66
C ALA A 29 11.93 -6.21 1.58
N ALA A 30 12.49 -5.08 1.19
CA ALA A 30 12.00 -3.82 1.68
C ALA A 30 10.51 -3.89 1.32
N GLU A 31 9.65 -4.18 2.31
CA GLU A 31 8.19 -4.15 2.19
C GLU A 31 7.72 -2.69 2.04
N GLY A 32 8.41 -1.92 1.20
CA GLY A 32 8.00 -0.63 0.72
C GLY A 32 7.60 -0.83 -0.73
N TYR A 33 6.30 -0.78 -0.99
CA TYR A 33 5.78 -0.69 -2.35
C TYR A 33 6.55 0.41 -3.12
N HIS A 34 7.34 0.00 -4.11
CA HIS A 34 8.15 0.87 -5.00
C HIS A 34 7.34 1.33 -6.23
N GLY A 35 6.04 1.53 -6.09
CA GLY A 35 5.23 2.10 -7.17
C GLY A 35 5.72 3.49 -7.57
N PRO A 36 5.32 4.00 -8.75
CA PRO A 36 5.69 5.34 -9.17
C PRO A 36 5.26 6.36 -8.11
N THR A 37 6.22 7.06 -7.52
CA THR A 37 5.96 8.16 -6.59
C THR A 37 5.24 9.28 -7.33
N LEU A 38 4.04 9.62 -6.86
CA LEU A 38 3.20 10.67 -7.42
C LEU A 38 3.73 12.05 -6.98
N PRO A 39 3.65 13.10 -7.82
CA PRO A 39 4.06 14.43 -7.40
C PRO A 39 3.06 15.02 -6.40
N ALA A 40 3.55 15.82 -5.46
CA ALA A 40 2.70 16.61 -4.58
C ALA A 40 1.74 17.50 -5.41
N ARG A 41 0.50 17.61 -4.94
CA ARG A 41 -0.52 18.45 -5.56
C ARG A 41 -0.76 19.70 -4.74
N THR A 42 -0.90 20.82 -5.43
CA THR A 42 -1.43 22.06 -4.87
C THR A 42 -2.92 22.14 -5.16
N PRO A 43 -3.77 22.50 -4.19
CA PRO A 43 -5.18 22.73 -4.46
C PRO A 43 -5.35 23.88 -5.45
N GLU A 44 -6.19 23.68 -6.46
CA GLU A 44 -6.63 24.74 -7.37
C GLU A 44 -7.80 25.48 -6.71
N ALA A 45 -7.67 26.79 -6.50
CA ALA A 45 -8.72 27.58 -5.86
C ALA A 45 -10.04 27.47 -6.65
N GLY A 46 -11.12 27.05 -5.97
CA GLY A 46 -12.45 26.88 -6.58
C GLY A 46 -12.63 25.59 -7.40
N HIS A 47 -11.62 24.74 -7.52
CA HIS A 47 -11.67 23.51 -8.33
C HIS A 47 -11.34 22.27 -7.50
N TRP A 48 -12.34 21.76 -6.79
CA TRP A 48 -12.26 20.53 -6.02
C TRP A 48 -12.14 19.30 -6.93
N LYS A 49 -11.19 18.41 -6.64
CA LYS A 49 -11.10 17.09 -7.29
C LYS A 49 -11.71 16.03 -6.39
N GLU A 50 -12.70 15.30 -6.90
CA GLU A 50 -13.39 14.21 -6.20
C GLU A 50 -13.05 12.82 -6.79
N GLY A 51 -12.16 12.78 -7.78
CA GLY A 51 -11.94 11.58 -8.58
C GLY A 51 -13.16 11.20 -9.44
N PRO A 52 -13.10 10.06 -10.16
CA PRO A 52 -14.19 9.60 -11.01
C PRO A 52 -15.30 8.90 -10.20
N ALA A 53 -16.52 8.88 -10.76
CA ALA A 53 -17.63 8.12 -10.20
C ALA A 53 -17.42 6.59 -10.21
N LYS A 54 -16.54 6.09 -11.09
CA LYS A 54 -16.18 4.67 -11.22
C LYS A 54 -14.66 4.53 -11.37
N PRO A 55 -13.89 4.57 -10.27
CA PRO A 55 -12.44 4.46 -10.31
C PRO A 55 -12.01 3.07 -10.75
N VAL A 56 -10.93 3.01 -11.53
CA VAL A 56 -10.24 1.75 -11.82
C VAL A 56 -9.40 1.37 -10.61
N GLN A 57 -9.44 0.09 -10.24
CA GLN A 57 -8.65 -0.44 -9.12
C GLN A 57 -7.15 -0.22 -9.35
N HIS A 58 -6.41 0.11 -8.28
CA HIS A 58 -4.98 0.41 -8.27
C HIS A 58 -4.55 1.59 -9.15
N LYS A 59 -5.49 2.42 -9.61
CA LYS A 59 -5.18 3.66 -10.31
C LYS A 59 -5.39 4.85 -9.36
N PRO A 60 -4.35 5.66 -9.10
CA PRO A 60 -4.50 6.87 -8.30
C PRO A 60 -5.21 7.96 -9.08
N TYR A 61 -6.13 8.68 -8.41
CA TYR A 61 -6.86 9.80 -8.97
C TYR A 61 -6.68 11.06 -8.11
N PRO A 62 -6.50 12.24 -8.72
CA PRO A 62 -6.54 13.51 -8.01
C PRO A 62 -7.78 13.59 -7.11
N TYR A 63 -7.55 13.79 -5.82
CA TYR A 63 -8.60 13.90 -4.81
C TYR A 63 -8.23 14.97 -3.77
N ASP A 64 -9.22 15.73 -3.33
CA ASP A 64 -9.05 16.80 -2.35
C ASP A 64 -9.98 16.55 -1.15
N ILE A 65 -9.41 16.45 0.05
CA ILE A 65 -10.17 16.28 1.30
C ILE A 65 -10.37 17.63 1.96
N TYR A 66 -11.62 17.96 2.32
CA TYR A 66 -11.92 19.18 3.08
C TYR A 66 -11.75 18.91 4.58
N THR A 67 -10.65 19.40 5.15
CA THR A 67 -10.24 19.04 6.51
C THR A 67 -11.07 19.72 7.60
N HIS A 68 -11.83 20.78 7.28
CA HIS A 68 -12.63 21.51 8.27
C HIS A 68 -13.76 20.66 8.90
N CYS A 69 -14.31 19.68 8.17
CA CYS A 69 -15.32 18.74 8.65
C CYS A 69 -14.71 17.51 9.33
N GLY A 70 -13.38 17.44 9.39
CA GLY A 70 -12.63 16.24 9.74
C GLY A 70 -12.49 15.28 8.56
N ILE A 71 -11.44 14.46 8.60
CA ILE A 71 -11.09 13.48 7.54
C ILE A 71 -11.87 12.16 7.74
N LYS A 72 -12.80 12.11 8.69
CA LYS A 72 -13.47 10.87 9.08
C LYS A 72 -14.24 10.23 7.93
N TRP A 73 -14.85 11.04 7.07
CA TRP A 73 -15.65 10.55 5.95
C TRP A 73 -15.27 11.23 4.64
N VAL A 74 -15.26 10.46 3.56
CA VAL A 74 -14.97 10.94 2.20
C VAL A 74 -15.89 10.25 1.20
N LYS A 75 -16.18 10.92 0.09
CA LYS A 75 -16.99 10.36 -1.01
C LYS A 75 -16.09 10.09 -2.21
N PHE A 76 -15.97 8.83 -2.61
CA PHE A 76 -15.12 8.44 -3.73
C PHE A 76 -15.72 7.24 -4.46
N GLY A 77 -15.66 7.25 -5.79
CA GLY A 77 -16.27 6.19 -6.60
C GLY A 77 -17.78 6.02 -6.37
N GLY A 78 -18.47 7.15 -6.14
CA GLY A 78 -19.93 7.17 -5.99
C GLY A 78 -20.46 6.67 -4.64
N ARG A 79 -19.61 6.38 -3.66
CA ARG A 79 -20.03 5.94 -2.32
C ARG A 79 -19.24 6.59 -1.20
N TRP A 80 -19.77 6.48 0.01
CA TRP A 80 -19.15 6.98 1.23
C TRP A 80 -18.16 5.99 1.82
N TRP A 81 -17.09 6.54 2.35
CA TRP A 81 -15.99 5.84 2.98
C TRP A 81 -15.71 6.43 4.34
N THR A 82 -15.30 5.61 5.30
CA THR A 82 -14.91 6.03 6.65
C THR A 82 -13.44 5.71 6.87
N LEU A 83 -12.71 6.65 7.45
CA LEU A 83 -11.31 6.44 7.84
C LEU A 83 -11.24 5.29 8.85
N ASP A 84 -10.43 4.28 8.51
CA ASP A 84 -10.25 3.08 9.32
C ASP A 84 -8.85 3.07 9.95
N THR A 85 -7.82 3.12 9.10
CA THR A 85 -6.43 2.94 9.52
C THR A 85 -5.53 4.05 8.96
N VAL A 86 -4.53 4.46 9.75
CA VAL A 86 -3.46 5.36 9.33
C VAL A 86 -2.16 4.56 9.31
N PHE A 87 -1.49 4.50 8.17
CA PHE A 87 -0.23 3.77 8.00
C PHE A 87 0.97 4.71 8.10
N PRO A 88 1.64 4.83 9.27
CA PRO A 88 2.84 5.64 9.39
C PRO A 88 4.00 5.01 8.60
N GLY A 89 4.81 5.83 7.94
CA GLY A 89 6.06 5.41 7.30
C GLY A 89 5.97 5.07 5.80
N VAL A 90 4.78 5.06 5.22
CA VAL A 90 4.57 5.00 3.77
C VAL A 90 4.34 6.40 3.22
N GLU A 91 5.20 6.84 2.31
CA GLU A 91 5.03 8.13 1.60
C GLU A 91 5.09 7.90 0.10
N GLN A 92 3.93 7.73 -0.51
CA GLN A 92 3.75 7.51 -1.95
C GLN A 92 3.77 8.79 -2.78
N VAL A 93 3.61 9.96 -2.13
CA VAL A 93 3.56 11.27 -2.78
C VAL A 93 4.77 12.11 -2.38
N LYS A 94 5.55 12.58 -3.35
CA LYS A 94 6.79 13.35 -3.12
C LYS A 94 6.62 14.81 -3.46
N GLY A 95 7.11 15.68 -2.59
CA GLY A 95 7.16 17.11 -2.78
C GLY A 95 6.87 17.86 -1.49
N GLU A 96 6.55 19.14 -1.61
CA GLU A 96 6.24 19.98 -0.46
C GLU A 96 4.92 19.58 0.17
N ARG A 97 4.91 19.50 1.50
CA ARG A 97 3.70 19.29 2.28
C ARG A 97 2.77 20.49 2.13
N ALA A 98 1.46 20.24 2.14
CA ALA A 98 0.46 21.29 2.21
C ALA A 98 0.70 22.25 3.41
N PRO A 99 0.42 23.56 3.25
CA PRO A 99 0.52 24.52 4.35
C PRO A 99 -0.26 24.08 5.59
N ARG A 100 0.30 24.32 6.79
CA ARG A 100 -0.28 23.87 8.08
C ARG A 100 -1.73 24.33 8.34
N TYR A 101 -2.17 25.40 7.69
CA TYR A 101 -3.50 25.99 7.86
C TYR A 101 -4.38 25.86 6.62
N SER A 102 -3.99 25.00 5.66
CA SER A 102 -4.84 24.69 4.53
C SER A 102 -6.08 23.96 5.02
N GLN A 103 -7.25 24.44 4.61
CA GLN A 103 -8.51 23.72 4.83
C GLN A 103 -8.68 22.57 3.83
N THR A 104 -7.82 22.48 2.82
CA THR A 104 -7.84 21.43 1.81
C THR A 104 -6.56 20.61 1.87
N LEU A 105 -6.71 19.29 1.93
CA LEU A 105 -5.62 18.34 1.77
C LEU A 105 -5.69 17.74 0.37
N SER A 106 -4.80 18.18 -0.51
CA SER A 106 -4.71 17.70 -1.90
C SER A 106 -3.78 16.50 -2.00
N GLY A 107 -4.28 15.44 -2.62
CA GLY A 107 -3.54 14.20 -2.76
C GLY A 107 -4.15 13.33 -3.85
N TYR A 108 -4.06 12.02 -3.64
CA TYR A 108 -4.57 11.02 -4.55
C TYR A 108 -5.37 9.99 -3.79
N MET A 109 -6.55 9.65 -4.31
CA MET A 109 -7.35 8.54 -3.84
C MET A 109 -7.21 7.36 -4.80
N THR A 110 -6.96 6.18 -4.26
CA THR A 110 -6.78 4.94 -5.02
C THR A 110 -7.79 3.90 -4.51
N LEU A 111 -8.59 3.32 -5.40
CA LEU A 111 -9.39 2.15 -5.05
C LEU A 111 -8.47 0.94 -4.99
N ILE A 112 -8.22 0.37 -3.81
CA ILE A 112 -7.37 -0.82 -3.64
C ILE A 112 -8.18 -2.09 -3.91
N GLY A 113 -9.44 -2.11 -3.49
CA GLY A 113 -10.32 -3.25 -3.67
C GLY A 113 -11.78 -2.87 -3.44
N PRO A 114 -12.70 -3.86 -3.47
CA PRO A 114 -14.13 -3.61 -3.31
C PRO A 114 -14.51 -3.01 -1.96
N ASP A 115 -13.65 -3.11 -0.94
CA ASP A 115 -13.90 -2.64 0.42
C ASP A 115 -12.75 -1.78 0.99
N THR A 116 -11.84 -1.31 0.12
CA THR A 116 -10.65 -0.56 0.57
C THR A 116 -10.29 0.54 -0.41
N ALA A 117 -10.09 1.76 0.09
CA ALA A 117 -9.52 2.87 -0.64
C ALA A 117 -8.44 3.56 0.20
N ASP A 118 -7.35 3.94 -0.45
CA ASP A 118 -6.23 4.62 0.19
C ASP A 118 -6.12 6.04 -0.33
N PHE A 119 -5.84 6.99 0.57
CA PHE A 119 -5.50 8.35 0.26
C PHE A 119 -4.05 8.65 0.63
N ASP A 120 -3.32 9.22 -0.32
CA ASP A 120 -1.93 9.62 -0.18
C ASP A 120 -1.76 11.11 -0.45
N ALA A 121 -0.99 11.80 0.40
CA ALA A 121 -0.60 13.19 0.21
C ALA A 121 0.83 13.43 0.71
N ALA A 122 1.50 14.46 0.17
CA ALA A 122 2.88 14.77 0.51
C ALA A 122 3.04 15.08 2.01
N GLY A 123 4.05 14.47 2.65
CA GLY A 123 4.33 14.67 4.07
C GLY A 123 3.23 14.15 5.01
N MET A 124 2.38 13.24 4.56
CA MET A 124 1.32 12.60 5.34
C MET A 124 1.46 11.06 5.26
N PRO A 125 1.08 10.33 6.33
CA PRO A 125 0.90 8.88 6.22
C PRO A 125 -0.24 8.56 5.26
N THR A 126 -0.21 7.36 4.66
CA THR A 126 -1.35 6.83 3.90
C THR A 126 -2.55 6.67 4.84
N LEU A 127 -3.70 7.18 4.39
CA LEU A 127 -4.97 7.08 5.10
C LEU A 127 -5.82 6.02 4.39
N GLN A 128 -6.15 4.94 5.08
CA GLN A 128 -6.99 3.88 4.54
C GLN A 128 -8.43 4.03 5.01
N PHE A 129 -9.34 3.80 4.08
CA PHE A 129 -10.77 3.91 4.27
C PHE A 129 -11.48 2.62 3.90
N VAL A 130 -12.55 2.34 4.64
CA VAL A 130 -13.49 1.24 4.41
C VAL A 130 -14.89 1.80 4.09
N PRO A 131 -15.80 1.04 3.46
CA PRO A 131 -17.17 1.49 3.20
C PRO A 131 -17.85 2.01 4.46
N ALA A 132 -18.48 3.18 4.37
CA ALA A 132 -19.27 3.70 5.47
C ALA A 132 -20.57 2.89 5.61
N GLU A 133 -20.93 2.48 6.83
CA GLU A 133 -22.19 1.78 7.11
C GLU A 133 -23.43 2.65 6.87
N LYS A 134 -23.27 3.97 6.98
CA LYS A 134 -24.35 4.98 6.93
C LYS A 134 -23.85 6.23 6.21
N ASN A 135 -24.77 7.02 5.67
CA ASN A 135 -24.44 8.36 5.20
C ASN A 135 -23.95 9.21 6.39
N PRO A 136 -22.80 9.89 6.27
CA PRO A 136 -22.26 10.70 7.35
C PRO A 136 -23.15 11.93 7.60
N PRO A 137 -23.43 12.27 8.88
CA PRO A 137 -24.23 13.44 9.21
C PRO A 137 -23.43 14.72 8.93
N GLY A 138 -24.02 15.68 8.22
CA GLY A 138 -23.48 17.03 8.06
C GLY A 138 -22.38 17.20 7.00
N CYS A 139 -22.23 16.23 6.08
CA CYS A 139 -21.38 16.34 4.89
C CYS A 139 -22.23 16.38 3.61
N ASP A 140 -23.31 17.17 3.65
CA ASP A 140 -24.26 17.43 2.55
C ASP A 140 -24.03 18.81 1.92
#